data_AF-A0A7V5N1K7-F1
#
_entry.id   AF-A0A7V5N1K7-F1
#
_cell.length_a   1.000
_cell.length_b   1.000
_cell.length_c   1.000
_cell.angle_alpha   90.00
_cell.angle_beta   90.00
_cell.angle_gamma   90.00
#
_symmetry.space_group_name_H-M   'P 1'
#
loop_
_entity.id
_entity.type
_entity.pdbx_description
1 polymer ?
#
loop_
_entity_poly.entity_id
_entity_poly.type
_entity_poly.pdbx_seq_one_letter_code
_entity_poly.pdbx_strand_id
1 'polypeptide(L)'
;QPHHYEAFGRLSYEAIIDHHPIVAEVRAPFVDIRPEYGATATILIEYLRAAGIQPSTNLATALLYAIKTDTANFERDATEQDVKEFRYAFQFANMNLLRKIELSELRLSDLRYFRLALERMVVTKKGLFAYLGEVETPDLCVQIADFFMRVHGMKWTYVSGLYRGKLIVIIRNDGYRKDAGRLARRAFGPFGSAGGHRGAARAEVPLEALREMGIETADPQLQRFVRERLEF
;
A
#
# COMPACT_ATOMS: atom_id res chain seq x y z
N GLN A 1 4.84 -13.81 -2.69
CA GLN A 1 5.62 -15.07 -2.60
C GLN A 1 5.70 -15.58 -1.14
N PRO A 2 5.95 -16.88 -0.87
CA PRO A 2 5.85 -17.50 0.46
C PRO A 2 6.68 -16.85 1.58
N HIS A 3 7.77 -16.18 1.21
CA HIS A 3 8.65 -15.49 2.14
C HIS A 3 8.13 -14.11 2.61
N HIS A 4 6.99 -13.63 2.08
CA HIS A 4 6.41 -12.34 2.50
C HIS A 4 5.88 -12.37 3.95
N TYR A 5 5.60 -13.56 4.50
CA TYR A 5 5.09 -13.70 5.85
C TYR A 5 5.63 -14.97 6.51
N GLU A 6 6.17 -14.85 7.72
CA GLU A 6 6.87 -15.95 8.40
C GLU A 6 5.97 -17.18 8.61
N ALA A 7 4.68 -16.96 8.90
CA ALA A 7 3.72 -18.06 9.09
C ALA A 7 3.50 -18.90 7.82
N PHE A 8 3.81 -18.37 6.64
CA PHE A 8 3.69 -19.05 5.36
C PHE A 8 4.96 -19.82 4.96
N GLY A 9 6.11 -19.51 5.56
CA GLY A 9 7.38 -20.19 5.26
C GLY A 9 7.43 -21.66 5.67
N ARG A 10 6.51 -22.12 6.52
CA ARG A 10 6.42 -23.53 6.98
C ARG A 10 5.51 -24.40 6.11
N LEU A 11 4.85 -23.81 5.11
CA LEU A 11 3.94 -24.52 4.23
C LEU A 11 4.69 -25.07 3.01
N SER A 12 4.32 -26.27 2.59
CA SER A 12 4.68 -26.80 1.27
C SER A 12 3.67 -26.33 0.23
N TYR A 13 4.14 -25.81 -0.89
CA TYR A 13 3.30 -25.31 -1.98
C TYR A 13 3.38 -26.26 -3.19
N GLU A 14 2.22 -26.61 -3.75
CA GLU A 14 2.12 -27.36 -5.01
C GLU A 14 2.31 -26.46 -6.23
N ALA A 15 1.82 -25.23 -6.15
CA ALA A 15 1.89 -24.24 -7.21
C ALA A 15 2.17 -22.84 -6.64
N ILE A 16 3.01 -22.08 -7.34
CA ILE A 16 3.30 -20.67 -7.04
C ILE A 16 3.11 -19.87 -8.32
N ILE A 17 2.15 -18.95 -8.29
CA ILE A 17 1.82 -18.02 -9.38
C ILE A 17 1.91 -16.60 -8.82
N ASP A 18 2.82 -15.78 -9.33
CA ASP A 18 3.04 -14.44 -8.80
C ASP A 18 3.59 -13.48 -9.88
N HIS A 19 3.42 -12.19 -9.66
CA HIS A 19 4.02 -11.14 -10.49
C HIS A 19 5.09 -10.33 -9.75
N HIS A 20 5.40 -10.67 -8.50
CA HIS A 20 6.47 -9.99 -7.77
C HIS A 20 7.87 -10.47 -8.19
N PRO A 21 8.90 -9.61 -8.13
CA PRO A 21 10.29 -10.04 -8.31
C PRO A 21 10.69 -11.13 -7.32
N ILE A 22 11.51 -12.07 -7.79
CA ILE A 22 12.06 -13.14 -6.96
C ILE A 22 13.19 -12.58 -6.09
N VAL A 23 12.99 -12.52 -4.78
CA VAL A 23 13.98 -12.00 -3.81
C VAL A 23 14.63 -13.10 -2.95
N ALA A 24 14.11 -14.33 -3.03
CA ALA A 24 14.64 -15.51 -2.35
C ALA A 24 14.32 -16.76 -3.17
N GLU A 25 14.97 -17.88 -2.87
CA GLU A 25 14.68 -19.14 -3.55
C GLU A 25 13.21 -19.56 -3.34
N VAL A 26 12.56 -19.97 -4.43
CA VAL A 26 11.15 -20.39 -4.44
C VAL A 26 11.09 -21.84 -4.93
N ARG A 27 10.44 -22.73 -4.18
CA ARG A 27 10.31 -24.15 -4.52
C ARG A 27 8.85 -24.61 -4.45
N ALA A 28 8.36 -25.11 -5.57
CA ALA A 28 7.10 -25.83 -5.71
C ALA A 28 7.17 -26.71 -6.97
N PRO A 29 6.39 -27.79 -7.08
CA PRO A 29 6.24 -28.57 -8.31
C PRO A 29 5.89 -27.73 -9.54
N PHE A 30 5.08 -26.67 -9.37
CA PHE A 30 4.76 -25.71 -10.41
C PHE A 30 5.10 -24.28 -9.99
N VAL A 31 5.87 -23.56 -10.80
CA VAL A 31 6.26 -22.17 -10.55
C VAL A 31 6.10 -21.37 -11.85
N ASP A 32 5.22 -20.35 -11.83
CA ASP A 32 5.09 -19.34 -12.89
C ASP A 32 5.13 -17.96 -12.25
N ILE A 33 6.28 -17.29 -12.38
CA ILE A 33 6.51 -15.96 -11.81
C ILE A 33 6.88 -15.02 -12.95
N ARG A 34 6.10 -13.96 -13.13
CA ARG A 34 6.25 -12.99 -14.24
C ARG A 34 6.39 -11.56 -13.70
N PRO A 35 7.60 -11.17 -13.24
CA PRO A 35 7.85 -9.86 -12.63
C PRO A 35 7.54 -8.65 -13.51
N GLU A 36 7.43 -8.88 -14.81
CA GLU A 36 7.09 -7.87 -15.80
C GLU A 36 5.61 -7.54 -15.85
N TYR A 37 4.71 -8.39 -15.33
CA TYR A 37 3.27 -8.11 -15.33
C TYR A 37 2.87 -7.21 -14.15
N GLY A 38 1.87 -6.37 -14.38
CA GLY A 38 1.37 -5.44 -13.37
C GLY A 38 0.50 -6.09 -12.30
N ALA A 39 -0.03 -7.29 -12.55
CA ALA A 39 -0.83 -8.02 -11.58
C ALA A 39 -0.74 -9.55 -11.77
N THR A 40 -0.80 -10.31 -10.68
CA THR A 40 -0.96 -11.77 -10.73
C THR A 40 -2.26 -12.17 -11.44
N ALA A 41 -3.31 -11.34 -11.34
CA ALA A 41 -4.58 -11.56 -12.02
C ALA A 41 -4.44 -11.62 -13.55
N THR A 42 -3.48 -10.92 -14.13
CA THR A 42 -3.18 -10.98 -15.58
C THR A 42 -2.76 -12.40 -15.98
N ILE A 43 -1.88 -13.05 -15.21
CA ILE A 43 -1.45 -14.44 -15.45
C ILE A 43 -2.63 -15.39 -15.34
N LEU A 44 -3.50 -15.20 -14.33
CA LEU A 44 -4.66 -16.07 -14.11
C LEU A 44 -5.69 -15.98 -15.24
N ILE A 45 -5.91 -14.79 -15.81
CA ILE A 45 -6.80 -14.62 -16.96
C ILE A 45 -6.23 -15.34 -18.19
N GLU A 46 -4.92 -15.26 -18.43
CA GLU A 46 -4.30 -16.00 -19.53
C GLU A 46 -4.50 -17.51 -19.41
N TYR A 47 -4.41 -18.08 -18.20
CA TYR A 47 -4.70 -19.50 -17.99
C TYR A 47 -6.14 -19.85 -18.30
N LEU A 48 -7.10 -19.03 -17.85
CA LEU A 48 -8.51 -19.24 -18.18
C LEU A 48 -8.72 -19.23 -19.70
N ARG A 49 -8.10 -18.28 -20.41
CA ARG A 49 -8.20 -18.17 -21.86
C ARG A 49 -7.54 -19.34 -22.58
N ALA A 50 -6.34 -19.73 -22.16
CA ALA A 50 -5.62 -20.87 -22.73
C ALA A 50 -6.38 -22.19 -22.52
N ALA A 51 -7.08 -22.33 -21.39
CA ALA A 51 -7.94 -23.47 -21.10
C ALA A 51 -9.33 -23.41 -21.77
N GLY A 52 -9.67 -22.31 -22.45
CA GLY A 52 -11.01 -22.10 -23.03
C GLY A 52 -12.11 -21.95 -21.98
N ILE A 53 -11.77 -21.56 -20.76
CA ILE A 53 -12.69 -21.40 -19.63
C ILE A 53 -13.18 -19.95 -19.58
N GLN A 54 -14.48 -19.74 -19.76
CA GLN A 54 -15.10 -18.44 -19.53
C GLN A 54 -15.26 -18.20 -18.02
N PRO A 55 -14.75 -17.09 -17.46
CA PRO A 55 -14.95 -16.79 -16.05
C PRO A 55 -16.43 -16.48 -15.76
N SER A 56 -16.88 -16.84 -14.56
CA SER A 56 -18.17 -16.34 -14.04
C SER A 56 -18.12 -14.82 -13.85
N THR A 57 -19.28 -14.17 -13.81
CA THR A 57 -19.36 -12.72 -13.57
C THR A 57 -18.64 -12.28 -12.30
N ASN A 58 -18.78 -13.04 -11.20
CA ASN A 58 -18.12 -12.73 -9.94
C ASN A 58 -16.60 -12.87 -10.04
N LEU A 59 -16.12 -13.93 -10.71
CA LEU A 59 -14.68 -14.14 -10.91
C LEU A 59 -14.09 -13.05 -11.82
N ALA A 60 -14.76 -12.72 -12.92
CA ALA A 60 -14.35 -11.65 -13.81
C ALA A 60 -14.29 -10.30 -13.10
N THR A 61 -15.30 -9.98 -12.27
CA THR A 61 -15.29 -8.77 -11.42
C THR A 61 -14.09 -8.75 -10.47
N ALA A 62 -13.79 -9.87 -9.81
CA ALA A 62 -12.66 -9.96 -8.87
C ALA A 62 -11.30 -9.82 -9.58
N LEU A 63 -11.11 -10.50 -10.71
CA LEU A 63 -9.88 -10.40 -11.52
C LEU A 63 -9.65 -8.98 -12.05
N LEU A 64 -10.73 -8.34 -12.49
CA LEU A 64 -10.67 -6.96 -12.97
C LEU A 64 -10.33 -5.99 -11.83
N TYR A 65 -10.95 -6.16 -10.66
CA TYR A 65 -10.61 -5.40 -9.46
C TYR A 65 -9.12 -5.55 -9.12
N ALA A 66 -8.60 -6.78 -9.10
CA ALA A 66 -7.20 -7.05 -8.81
C ALA A 66 -6.23 -6.35 -9.76
N ILE A 67 -6.48 -6.39 -11.09
CA ILE A 67 -5.66 -5.63 -12.06
C ILE A 67 -5.69 -4.14 -11.74
N LYS A 68 -6.87 -3.55 -11.47
CA LYS A 68 -6.96 -2.12 -11.14
C LYS A 68 -6.21 -1.79 -9.85
N THR A 69 -6.30 -2.62 -8.83
CA THR A 69 -5.64 -2.36 -7.54
C THR A 69 -4.13 -2.42 -7.65
N ASP A 70 -3.58 -3.49 -8.25
CA ASP A 70 -2.13 -3.69 -8.31
C ASP A 70 -1.46 -2.64 -9.22
N THR A 71 -2.07 -2.36 -10.38
CA THR A 71 -1.59 -1.37 -11.35
C THR A 71 -1.93 0.09 -11.01
N ALA A 72 -2.63 0.33 -9.88
CA ALA A 72 -3.22 1.62 -9.56
C ALA A 72 -4.01 2.21 -10.76
N ASN A 73 -4.89 1.41 -11.34
CA ASN A 73 -5.68 1.74 -12.53
C ASN A 73 -4.79 2.16 -13.71
N PHE A 74 -3.74 1.37 -13.97
CA PHE A 74 -2.74 1.57 -15.02
C PHE A 74 -1.83 2.80 -14.85
N GLU A 75 -1.82 3.45 -13.68
CA GLU A 75 -0.93 4.57 -13.41
C GLU A 75 0.50 4.14 -13.08
N ARG A 76 0.71 2.88 -12.68
CA ARG A 76 2.04 2.32 -12.37
C ARG A 76 2.16 0.87 -12.81
N ASP A 77 3.39 0.48 -13.15
CA ASP A 77 3.83 -0.91 -13.31
C ASP A 77 2.92 -1.78 -14.22
N ALA A 78 2.19 -1.16 -15.15
CA ALA A 78 1.27 -1.83 -16.05
C ALA A 78 1.88 -2.07 -17.43
N THR A 79 1.51 -3.19 -18.03
CA THR A 79 1.93 -3.61 -19.37
C THR A 79 0.77 -3.62 -20.35
N GLU A 80 1.09 -3.75 -21.64
CA GLU A 80 0.09 -4.01 -22.67
C GLU A 80 -0.72 -5.28 -22.38
N GLN A 81 -0.09 -6.26 -21.71
CA GLN A 81 -0.74 -7.52 -21.38
C GLN A 81 -1.78 -7.35 -20.27
N ASP A 82 -1.51 -6.53 -19.26
CA ASP A 82 -2.50 -6.17 -18.25
C ASP A 82 -3.73 -5.51 -18.89
N VAL A 83 -3.52 -4.63 -19.89
CA VAL A 83 -4.62 -3.98 -20.61
C VAL A 83 -5.44 -4.97 -21.45
N LYS A 84 -4.77 -5.91 -22.13
CA LYS A 84 -5.43 -6.95 -22.94
C LYS A 84 -6.29 -7.87 -22.08
N GLU A 85 -5.74 -8.35 -20.97
CA GLU A 85 -6.46 -9.28 -20.09
C GLU A 85 -7.55 -8.56 -19.27
N PHE A 86 -7.32 -7.31 -18.88
CA PHE A 86 -8.37 -6.45 -18.34
C PHE A 86 -9.54 -6.33 -19.32
N ARG A 87 -9.27 -6.04 -20.60
CA ARG A 87 -10.33 -5.92 -21.62
C ARG A 87 -11.12 -7.22 -21.78
N TYR A 88 -10.45 -8.37 -21.72
CA TYR A 88 -11.12 -9.67 -21.77
C TYR A 88 -12.05 -9.86 -20.57
N ALA A 89 -11.56 -9.68 -19.34
CA ALA A 89 -12.37 -9.82 -18.13
C ALA A 89 -13.52 -8.80 -18.06
N PHE A 90 -13.30 -7.59 -18.57
CA PHE A 90 -14.28 -6.50 -18.61
C PHE A 90 -15.59 -6.90 -19.29
N GLN A 91 -15.53 -7.77 -20.31
CA GLN A 91 -16.70 -8.24 -21.05
C GLN A 91 -17.68 -9.06 -20.18
N PHE A 92 -17.19 -9.67 -19.10
CA PHE A 92 -17.96 -10.57 -18.24
C PHE A 92 -18.25 -9.98 -16.85
N ALA A 93 -17.57 -8.89 -16.48
CA ALA A 93 -17.62 -8.31 -15.15
C ALA A 93 -18.91 -7.52 -14.90
N ASN A 94 -19.39 -7.56 -13.65
CA ASN A 94 -20.41 -6.66 -13.16
C ASN A 94 -19.78 -5.35 -12.68
N MET A 95 -19.91 -4.29 -13.47
CA MET A 95 -19.34 -2.98 -13.18
C MET A 95 -19.98 -2.27 -11.98
N ASN A 96 -21.26 -2.54 -11.68
CA ASN A 96 -21.92 -1.99 -10.50
C ASN A 96 -21.40 -2.64 -9.22
N LEU A 97 -21.15 -3.95 -9.25
CA LEU A 97 -20.53 -4.66 -8.14
C LEU A 97 -19.08 -4.21 -7.92
N LEU A 98 -18.30 -4.09 -9.01
CA LEU A 98 -16.94 -3.54 -8.95
C LEU A 98 -16.94 -2.17 -8.27
N ARG A 99 -17.77 -1.24 -8.75
CA ARG A 99 -17.90 0.09 -8.17
C ARG A 99 -18.32 0.05 -6.70
N LYS A 100 -19.20 -0.88 -6.32
CA LYS A 100 -19.59 -1.06 -4.91
C LYS A 100 -18.39 -1.49 -4.06
N ILE A 101 -17.56 -2.40 -4.53
CA ILE A 101 -16.33 -2.83 -3.83
C ILE A 101 -15.39 -1.65 -3.66
N GLU A 102 -15.11 -0.92 -4.74
CA GLU A 102 -14.20 0.24 -4.75
C GLU A 102 -14.68 1.40 -3.86
N LEU A 103 -15.99 1.55 -3.66
CA LEU A 103 -16.55 2.60 -2.80
C LEU A 103 -16.69 2.17 -1.32
N SER A 104 -16.44 0.90 -0.99
CA SER A 104 -16.70 0.33 0.35
C SER A 104 -15.44 0.09 1.17
N GLU A 105 -14.43 0.96 1.03
CA GLU A 105 -13.13 0.80 1.70
C GLU A 105 -13.10 1.27 3.17
N LEU A 106 -14.10 2.04 3.60
CA LEU A 106 -14.15 2.65 4.93
C LEU A 106 -15.35 2.16 5.73
N ARG A 107 -15.12 1.79 7.00
CA ARG A 107 -16.20 1.53 7.95
C ARG A 107 -16.64 2.84 8.58
N LEU A 108 -17.89 2.91 9.05
CA LEU A 108 -18.39 4.11 9.74
C LEU A 108 -17.54 4.47 10.98
N SER A 109 -17.04 3.46 11.70
CA SER A 109 -16.14 3.62 12.84
C SER A 109 -14.81 4.29 12.48
N ASP A 110 -14.36 4.14 11.24
CA ASP A 110 -13.09 4.69 10.77
C ASP A 110 -13.14 6.21 10.61
N LEU A 111 -14.34 6.78 10.42
CA LEU A 111 -14.53 8.24 10.26
C LEU A 111 -14.07 9.05 11.48
N ARG A 112 -14.00 8.43 12.67
CA ARG A 112 -13.45 9.09 13.86
C ARG A 112 -11.99 9.51 13.65
N TYR A 113 -11.21 8.74 12.89
CA TYR A 113 -9.82 9.03 12.58
C TYR A 113 -9.69 10.14 11.54
N PHE A 114 -10.62 10.23 10.59
CA PHE A 114 -10.69 11.36 9.65
C PHE A 114 -11.00 12.66 10.39
N ARG A 115 -11.98 12.65 11.30
CA ARG A 115 -12.26 13.81 12.17
C ARG A 115 -11.01 14.21 12.95
N LEU A 116 -10.35 13.25 13.60
CA LEU A 116 -9.14 13.49 14.37
C LEU A 116 -8.01 14.10 13.51
N ALA A 117 -7.81 13.56 12.32
CA ALA A 117 -6.81 14.05 11.38
C ALA A 117 -7.08 15.49 10.95
N LEU A 118 -8.34 15.82 10.64
CA LEU A 118 -8.78 17.16 10.24
C LEU A 118 -8.63 18.17 11.38
N GLU A 119 -8.93 17.77 12.62
CA GLU A 119 -8.78 18.62 13.80
C GLU A 119 -7.31 18.89 14.16
N ARG A 120 -6.43 17.90 13.95
CA ARG A 120 -5.03 17.95 14.38
C ARG A 120 -4.03 18.25 13.26
N MET A 121 -4.48 18.40 12.01
CA MET A 121 -3.56 18.62 10.89
C MET A 121 -2.78 19.93 11.05
N VAL A 122 -1.51 19.87 10.68
CA VAL A 122 -0.64 21.04 10.57
C VAL A 122 -0.32 21.22 9.10
N VAL A 123 -0.65 22.40 8.56
CA VAL A 123 -0.37 22.74 7.15
C VAL A 123 0.75 23.77 7.10
N THR A 124 1.75 23.50 6.27
CA THR A 124 2.88 24.41 6.02
C THR A 124 3.10 24.56 4.52
N LYS A 125 4.04 25.42 4.11
CA LYS A 125 4.49 25.50 2.71
C LYS A 125 5.11 24.18 2.21
N LYS A 126 5.56 23.31 3.11
CA LYS A 126 6.18 22.02 2.78
C LYS A 126 5.13 20.93 2.52
N GLY A 127 3.94 21.03 3.12
CA GLY A 127 2.87 20.04 2.94
C GLY A 127 1.91 20.00 4.14
N LEU A 128 1.30 18.83 4.34
CA LEU A 128 0.37 18.56 5.43
C LEU A 128 0.90 17.42 6.31
N PHE A 129 0.80 17.58 7.62
CA PHE A 129 1.11 16.55 8.60
C PHE A 129 -0.08 16.29 9.54
N ALA A 130 -0.34 15.02 9.86
CA ALA A 130 -1.28 14.63 10.92
C ALA A 130 -0.74 13.45 11.74
N TYR A 131 -1.03 13.44 13.04
CA TYR A 131 -0.76 12.35 13.96
C TYR A 131 -2.07 11.83 14.57
N LEU A 132 -2.31 10.52 14.43
CA LEU A 132 -3.59 9.88 14.77
C LEU A 132 -3.60 9.21 16.15
N GLY A 133 -2.46 9.10 16.83
CA GLY A 133 -2.34 8.25 18.03
C GLY A 133 -2.50 6.77 17.67
N GLU A 134 -3.09 5.98 18.57
CA GLU A 134 -3.37 4.56 18.33
C GLU A 134 -4.44 4.35 17.24
N VAL A 135 -4.09 3.54 16.24
CA VAL A 135 -4.97 3.14 15.14
C VAL A 135 -5.28 1.66 15.17
N GLU A 136 -6.47 1.27 14.73
CA GLU A 136 -6.89 -0.14 14.64
C GLU A 136 -6.18 -0.89 13.50
N THR A 137 -5.77 -0.17 12.46
CA THR A 137 -5.02 -0.70 11.32
C THR A 137 -4.12 0.41 10.76
N PRO A 138 -2.89 0.09 10.29
CA PRO A 138 -2.04 1.04 9.60
C PRO A 138 -2.66 1.58 8.30
N ASP A 139 -3.64 0.89 7.72
CA ASP A 139 -4.31 1.30 6.48
C ASP A 139 -5.08 2.61 6.65
N LEU A 140 -5.54 2.93 7.86
CA LEU A 140 -6.16 4.22 8.17
C LEU A 140 -5.20 5.38 7.92
N CYS A 141 -3.92 5.23 8.25
CA CYS A 141 -2.90 6.25 7.95
C CYS A 141 -2.73 6.41 6.44
N VAL A 142 -2.82 5.32 5.68
CA VAL A 142 -2.74 5.33 4.21
C VAL A 142 -3.93 6.08 3.61
N GLN A 143 -5.14 5.69 3.98
CA GLN A 143 -6.38 6.27 3.48
C GLN A 143 -6.47 7.78 3.77
N ILE A 144 -6.06 8.20 4.97
CA ILE A 144 -6.04 9.63 5.34
C ILE A 144 -4.95 10.39 4.58
N ALA A 145 -3.78 9.77 4.36
CA ALA A 145 -2.73 10.40 3.57
C ALA A 145 -3.15 10.60 2.11
N ASP A 146 -3.79 9.59 1.53
CA ASP A 146 -4.30 9.65 0.15
C ASP A 146 -5.45 10.66 0.03
N PHE A 147 -6.32 10.75 1.05
CA PHE A 147 -7.34 11.80 1.12
C PHE A 147 -6.73 13.20 1.11
N PHE A 148 -5.72 13.46 1.94
CA PHE A 148 -5.06 14.78 1.99
C PHE A 148 -4.27 15.11 0.71
N MET A 149 -3.73 14.12 0.00
CA MET A 149 -3.10 14.34 -1.30
C MET A 149 -4.06 14.90 -2.36
N ARG A 150 -5.37 14.70 -2.20
CA ARG A 150 -6.39 15.26 -3.09
C ARG A 150 -6.66 16.74 -2.85
N VAL A 151 -6.12 17.32 -1.78
CA VAL A 151 -6.22 18.75 -1.51
C VAL A 151 -5.31 19.52 -2.46
N HIS A 152 -5.90 20.43 -3.24
CA HIS A 152 -5.17 21.22 -4.23
C HIS A 152 -3.97 21.96 -3.60
N GLY A 153 -2.82 21.86 -4.26
CA GLY A 153 -1.58 22.51 -3.83
C GLY A 153 -0.76 21.74 -2.81
N MET A 154 -1.23 20.57 -2.32
CA MET A 154 -0.43 19.74 -1.42
C MET A 154 0.70 19.04 -2.16
N LYS A 155 1.93 19.36 -1.75
CA LYS A 155 3.16 18.80 -2.33
C LYS A 155 3.61 17.52 -1.65
N TRP A 156 3.34 17.43 -0.35
CA TRP A 156 3.67 16.31 0.52
C TRP A 156 2.55 16.14 1.52
N THR A 157 2.24 14.89 1.84
CA THR A 157 1.36 14.53 2.94
C THR A 157 2.06 13.50 3.81
N TYR A 158 1.99 13.73 5.12
CA TYR A 158 2.56 12.88 6.15
C TYR A 158 1.48 12.52 7.16
N VAL A 159 1.21 11.24 7.33
CA VAL A 159 0.27 10.76 8.35
C VAL A 159 0.97 9.72 9.20
N SER A 160 0.90 9.88 10.51
CA SER A 160 1.54 8.96 11.45
C SER A 160 0.59 8.50 12.53
N GLY A 161 0.85 7.31 13.09
CA GLY A 161 0.04 6.71 14.14
C GLY A 161 0.73 5.49 14.75
N LEU A 162 0.13 4.92 15.78
CA LEU A 162 0.64 3.76 16.51
C LEU A 162 -0.17 2.52 16.18
N TYR A 163 0.52 1.45 15.83
CA TYR A 163 -0.10 0.14 15.60
C TYR A 163 0.79 -0.97 16.17
N ARG A 164 0.24 -1.75 17.11
CA ARG A 164 0.90 -2.93 17.71
C ARG A 164 2.35 -2.67 18.14
N GLY A 165 2.58 -1.62 18.93
CA GLY A 165 3.91 -1.27 19.44
C GLY A 165 4.87 -0.70 18.40
N LYS A 166 4.37 -0.30 17.22
CA LYS A 166 5.15 0.36 16.17
C LYS A 166 4.57 1.74 15.85
N LEU A 167 5.45 2.70 15.64
CA LEU A 167 5.14 3.96 14.98
C LEU A 167 5.11 3.73 13.47
N ILE A 168 3.95 4.00 12.89
CA ILE A 168 3.69 3.94 11.45
C ILE A 168 3.78 5.36 10.90
N VAL A 169 4.55 5.56 9.83
CA VAL A 169 4.65 6.85 9.13
C VAL A 169 4.39 6.63 7.66
N ILE A 170 3.31 7.22 7.16
CA ILE A 170 2.92 7.21 5.76
C ILE A 170 3.33 8.52 5.11
N ILE A 171 4.02 8.41 3.97
CA ILE A 171 4.51 9.53 3.20
C ILE A 171 3.91 9.46 1.79
N ARG A 172 3.36 10.58 1.32
CA ARG A 172 2.80 10.71 -0.03
C ARG A 172 3.26 11.99 -0.72
N ASN A 173 3.42 11.92 -2.03
CA ASN A 173 3.63 13.06 -2.93
C ASN A 173 3.20 12.71 -4.37
N ASP A 174 3.34 13.66 -5.30
CA ASP A 174 2.97 13.57 -6.72
C ASP A 174 3.89 12.70 -7.62
N GLY A 175 4.98 12.15 -7.08
CA GLY A 175 5.97 11.32 -7.79
C GLY A 175 6.84 12.05 -8.82
N TYR A 176 6.50 13.29 -9.21
CA TYR A 176 7.08 13.95 -10.38
C TYR A 176 8.53 14.40 -10.18
N ARG A 177 8.81 15.13 -9.08
CA ARG A 177 10.17 15.64 -8.74
C ARG A 177 10.65 15.22 -7.36
N LYS A 178 9.88 14.36 -6.70
CA LYS A 178 10.08 13.96 -5.30
C LYS A 178 10.21 12.44 -5.22
N ASP A 179 10.79 11.99 -4.11
CA ASP A 179 11.03 10.57 -3.86
C ASP A 179 10.69 10.24 -2.40
N ALA A 180 9.47 9.77 -2.16
CA ALA A 180 8.97 9.41 -0.85
C ALA A 180 9.77 8.24 -0.26
N GLY A 181 10.12 7.23 -1.07
CA GLY A 181 10.87 6.07 -0.63
C GLY A 181 12.27 6.44 -0.13
N ARG A 182 12.97 7.32 -0.86
CA ARG A 182 14.27 7.84 -0.43
C ARG A 182 14.17 8.66 0.85
N LEU A 183 13.14 9.52 0.96
CA LEU A 183 12.90 10.29 2.18
C LEU A 183 12.63 9.36 3.37
N ALA A 184 11.77 8.36 3.22
CA ALA A 184 11.46 7.38 4.26
C ALA A 184 12.71 6.64 4.74
N ARG A 185 13.52 6.10 3.81
CA ARG A 185 14.77 5.39 4.14
C ARG A 185 15.75 6.28 4.91
N ARG A 186 15.95 7.52 4.45
CA ARG A 186 16.84 8.48 5.12
C ARG A 186 16.32 8.88 6.51
N ALA A 187 15.02 9.13 6.61
CA ALA A 187 14.40 9.63 7.84
C ALA A 187 14.26 8.53 8.91
N PHE A 188 13.84 7.32 8.52
CA PHE A 188 13.42 6.29 9.47
C PHE A 188 14.19 4.96 9.36
N GLY A 189 14.97 4.73 8.31
CA GLY A 189 15.77 3.51 8.14
C GLY A 189 16.72 3.18 9.30
N PRO A 190 17.33 4.17 10.00
CA PRO A 190 18.14 3.88 11.19
C PRO A 190 17.34 3.33 12.39
N PHE A 191 16.01 3.46 12.40
CA PHE A 191 15.16 3.12 13.54
C PHE A 191 14.24 1.92 13.28
N GLY A 192 14.16 1.46 12.02
CA GLY A 192 13.23 0.39 11.64
C GLY A 192 13.15 0.19 10.14
N SER A 193 12.07 -0.45 9.69
CA SER A 193 11.84 -0.71 8.27
C SER A 193 11.30 0.53 7.59
N ALA A 194 11.90 0.95 6.49
CA ALA A 194 11.43 2.09 5.71
C ALA A 194 11.67 1.88 4.22
N GLY A 195 10.67 2.19 3.40
CA GLY A 195 10.76 1.95 1.97
C GLY A 195 9.57 2.52 1.20
N GLY A 196 9.57 2.25 -0.10
CA GLY A 196 8.56 2.73 -1.04
C GLY A 196 9.15 3.27 -2.32
N HIS A 197 8.26 3.90 -3.10
CA HIS A 197 8.49 4.43 -4.44
C HIS A 197 8.47 5.97 -4.42
N ARG A 198 8.52 6.57 -5.61
CA ARG A 198 8.62 8.04 -5.74
C ARG A 198 7.43 8.78 -5.11
N GLY A 199 6.20 8.32 -5.37
CA GLY A 199 4.97 8.94 -4.88
C GLY A 199 4.48 8.45 -3.52
N ALA A 200 4.89 7.27 -3.08
CA ALA A 200 4.33 6.62 -1.89
C ALA A 200 5.40 5.84 -1.11
N ALA A 201 5.45 6.06 0.20
CA ALA A 201 6.33 5.34 1.10
C ALA A 201 5.70 5.09 2.47
N ARG A 202 6.31 4.13 3.19
CA ARG A 202 5.93 3.72 4.53
C ARG A 202 7.19 3.49 5.35
N ALA A 203 7.16 3.92 6.60
CA ALA A 203 8.12 3.52 7.62
C ALA A 203 7.39 2.90 8.81
N GLU A 204 8.01 1.90 9.39
CA GLU A 204 7.60 1.22 10.61
C GLU A 204 8.77 1.21 11.59
N VAL A 205 8.59 1.91 12.70
CA VAL A 205 9.62 2.05 13.74
C VAL A 205 9.10 1.38 15.01
N PRO A 206 9.73 0.28 15.48
CA PRO A 206 9.40 -0.30 16.77
C PRO A 206 9.57 0.71 17.90
N LEU A 207 8.58 0.83 18.79
CA LEU A 207 8.68 1.75 19.92
C LEU A 207 9.80 1.36 20.89
N GLU A 208 10.10 0.05 20.98
CA GLU A 208 11.23 -0.47 21.76
C GLU A 208 12.58 0.09 21.26
N ALA A 209 12.80 0.09 19.94
CA ALA A 209 14.00 0.66 19.34
C ALA A 209 14.16 2.15 19.65
N LEU A 210 13.04 2.91 19.68
CA LEU A 210 13.08 4.31 20.11
C LEU A 210 13.46 4.46 21.58
N ARG A 211 12.90 3.62 22.47
CA ARG A 211 13.22 3.65 23.90
C ARG A 211 14.68 3.31 24.18
N GLU A 212 15.23 2.32 23.49
CA GLU A 212 16.65 1.94 23.59
C GLU A 212 17.59 3.09 23.19
N MET A 213 17.15 3.94 22.27
CA MET A 213 17.85 5.15 21.85
C MET A 213 17.56 6.37 22.74
N GLY A 214 16.83 6.20 23.85
CA GLY A 214 16.48 7.27 24.78
C GLY A 214 15.40 8.22 24.27
N ILE A 215 14.65 7.83 23.24
CA ILE A 215 13.55 8.64 22.68
C ILE A 215 12.25 8.30 23.42
N GLU A 216 11.64 9.32 24.01
CA GLU A 216 10.34 9.20 24.68
C GLU A 216 9.22 8.82 23.70
N THR A 217 8.39 7.85 24.07
CA THR A 217 7.34 7.30 23.20
C THR A 217 5.93 7.81 23.55
N ALA A 218 5.82 8.95 24.22
CA ALA A 218 4.53 9.61 24.43
C ALA A 218 4.12 10.39 23.17
N ASP A 219 2.82 10.54 22.96
CA ASP A 219 2.24 11.11 21.72
C ASP A 219 2.87 12.45 21.28
N PRO A 220 3.03 13.47 22.16
CA PRO A 220 3.64 14.74 21.75
C PRO A 220 5.10 14.59 21.28
N GLN A 221 5.86 13.71 21.93
CA GLN A 221 7.27 13.45 21.63
C GLN A 221 7.41 12.67 20.33
N LEU A 222 6.55 11.68 20.08
CA LEU A 222 6.50 10.97 18.81
C LEU A 222 6.12 11.90 17.66
N GLN A 223 5.12 12.78 17.87
CA GLN A 223 4.75 13.78 16.89
C GLN A 223 5.92 14.69 16.54
N ARG A 224 6.63 15.18 17.56
CA ARG A 224 7.83 16.01 17.39
C ARG A 224 8.94 15.27 16.65
N PHE A 225 9.24 14.04 17.07
CA PHE A 225 10.23 13.17 16.44
C PHE A 225 9.95 13.00 14.95
N VAL A 226 8.71 12.62 14.57
CA VAL A 226 8.34 12.44 13.16
C VAL A 226 8.53 13.72 12.36
N ARG A 227 8.08 14.86 12.90
CA ARG A 227 8.21 16.15 12.23
C ARG A 227 9.67 16.57 12.04
N GLU A 228 10.51 16.40 13.04
CA GLU A 228 11.95 16.71 12.95
C GLU A 228 12.64 15.84 11.90
N ARG A 229 12.35 14.52 11.86
CA ARG A 229 12.92 13.60 10.87
C ARG A 229 12.48 13.88 9.43
N LEU A 230 11.28 14.45 9.26
CA LEU A 230 10.72 14.86 7.98
C LEU A 230 11.02 16.32 7.62
N GLU A 231 11.73 17.05 8.49
CA GLU A 231 11.98 18.49 8.36
C GLU A 231 10.67 19.29 8.18
N PHE A 232 9.60 18.94 8.92
CA PHE A 232 8.25 19.47 8.76
C PHE A 232 7.83 20.59 9.74
#